data_AF-A0A0D2M9D7-F1
#
_entry.id   AF-A0A0D2M9D7-F1
#
_cell.length_a   1.000
_cell.length_b   1.000
_cell.length_c   1.000
_cell.angle_alpha   90.00
_cell.angle_beta   90.00
_cell.angle_gamma   90.00
#
_symmetry.space_group_name_H-M   'P 1'
#
loop_
_entity.id
_entity.type
_entity.pdbx_description
1 polymer ?
#
loop_
_entity_poly.entity_id
_entity_poly.type
_entity_poly.pdbx_seq_one_letter_code
_entity_poly.pdbx_strand_id
1 'polypeptide(L)'
;MQARSAGSTRALPFVFWDAPLRRGTRSVMRRLRLPGPVRASSSSESEFEGVGGDEAVQTALEEQLRLQLTSEVIKESIKDDLRSKVEDIKQIGEELHAELDEGYRIERFRNELETQETLSTAMSKFNELEDEIAAMKQQLEADREDLAAWERASATARSKGLFFKTLYAPEADAAAAAAQQQRGGGGSGARQPEGAAGRFAGQVRGSLDPEAAEAARLAAAKVRTPAEREVGSPLRLWLFAYMAGVLALVVGQDLMTAQPSVGHDALYGVLALVLGFNAWNERQVLLIGHSSEVEEERQRRQRQQQQQQQQQQQQEK
;
A
#
# COMPACT_ATOMS: atom_id res chain seq x y z
N MET A 1 24.22 1.37 43.92
CA MET A 1 24.63 2.48 43.05
C MET A 1 23.93 2.29 41.71
N GLN A 2 22.81 2.98 41.50
CA GLN A 2 22.00 2.89 40.28
C GLN A 2 22.24 4.16 39.44
N ALA A 3 22.77 3.98 38.23
CA ALA A 3 22.98 5.06 37.28
C ALA A 3 21.68 5.29 36.48
N ARG A 4 21.15 6.50 36.59
CA ARG A 4 20.04 7.02 35.77
C ARG A 4 20.56 7.35 34.38
N SER A 5 20.02 6.69 33.36
CA SER A 5 20.22 7.05 31.94
C SER A 5 19.20 8.12 31.56
N ALA A 6 19.67 9.35 31.35
CA ALA A 6 18.88 10.46 30.81
C ALA A 6 18.85 10.37 29.28
N GLY A 7 17.68 10.08 28.72
CA GLY A 7 17.44 10.12 27.26
C GLY A 7 17.35 11.55 26.78
N SER A 8 18.37 12.00 26.04
CA SER A 8 18.44 13.30 25.37
C SER A 8 17.66 13.24 24.05
N THR A 9 16.43 13.75 24.04
CA THR A 9 15.68 14.04 22.81
C THR A 9 16.26 15.29 22.15
N ARG A 10 17.12 15.08 21.14
CA ARG A 10 17.54 16.13 20.21
C ARG A 10 16.39 16.42 19.25
N ALA A 11 15.74 17.56 19.46
CA ALA A 11 14.85 18.16 18.48
C ALA A 11 15.68 18.60 17.25
N LEU A 12 15.32 18.09 16.08
CA LEU A 12 15.90 18.55 14.81
C LEU A 12 15.24 19.87 14.41
N PRO A 13 16.02 20.88 13.95
CA PRO A 13 15.48 22.15 13.53
C PRO A 13 14.74 22.00 12.19
N PHE A 14 13.52 22.52 12.18
CA PHE A 14 12.67 22.71 11.03
C PHE A 14 13.34 23.74 10.10
N VAL A 15 13.95 23.28 9.00
CA VAL A 15 14.56 24.16 7.99
C VAL A 15 13.45 24.67 7.08
N PHE A 16 12.98 25.88 7.37
CA PHE A 16 12.02 26.63 6.57
C PHE A 16 12.71 27.05 5.26
N TRP A 17 12.26 26.51 4.12
CA TRP A 17 12.69 26.95 2.80
C TRP A 17 12.07 28.32 2.50
N ASP A 18 12.86 29.37 2.67
CA ASP A 18 12.56 30.72 2.20
C ASP A 18 13.01 30.83 0.74
N ALA A 19 12.05 30.84 -0.19
CA ALA A 19 12.31 31.04 -1.62
C ALA A 19 12.30 32.55 -1.95
N PRO A 20 13.38 33.13 -2.47
CA PRO A 20 13.41 34.55 -2.82
C PRO A 20 12.74 34.78 -4.19
N LEU A 21 11.58 35.43 -4.19
CA LEU A 21 10.97 36.03 -5.37
C LEU A 21 11.84 37.19 -5.89
N ARG A 22 12.87 36.90 -6.69
CA ARG A 22 13.63 37.92 -7.45
C ARG A 22 12.91 38.26 -8.74
N ARG A 23 12.00 39.23 -8.65
CA ARG A 23 11.47 39.97 -9.81
C ARG A 23 12.53 40.95 -10.30
N GLY A 24 13.30 40.53 -11.31
CA GLY A 24 14.32 41.36 -11.98
C GLY A 24 13.91 41.69 -13.42
N THR A 25 13.01 42.66 -13.61
CA THR A 25 12.76 43.25 -14.93
C THR A 25 13.91 44.17 -15.28
N ARG A 26 14.93 43.64 -15.97
CA ARG A 26 15.96 44.45 -16.62
C ARG A 26 15.37 45.05 -17.90
N SER A 27 14.94 46.30 -17.80
CA SER A 27 14.63 47.14 -18.95
C SER A 27 15.89 47.34 -19.81
N VAL A 28 15.97 46.64 -20.93
CA VAL A 28 16.97 46.89 -21.97
C VAL A 28 16.53 48.11 -22.77
N MET A 29 17.04 49.28 -22.41
CA MET A 29 17.00 50.46 -23.28
C MET A 29 17.84 50.20 -24.54
N ARG A 30 17.21 49.71 -25.61
CA ARG A 30 17.80 49.73 -26.95
C ARG A 30 17.73 51.16 -27.48
N ARG A 31 18.90 51.80 -27.55
CA ARG A 31 19.11 53.06 -28.27
C ARG A 31 18.77 52.85 -29.75
N LEU A 32 17.65 53.42 -30.19
CA LEU A 32 17.34 53.63 -31.59
C LEU A 32 18.40 54.58 -32.18
N ARG A 33 19.30 54.04 -33.02
CA ARG A 33 20.12 54.86 -33.92
C ARG A 33 19.22 55.32 -35.06
N LEU A 34 19.01 56.63 -35.13
CA LEU A 34 18.40 57.31 -36.26
C LEU A 34 19.28 57.13 -37.52
N PRO A 35 18.70 56.81 -38.69
CA PRO A 35 19.42 56.91 -39.95
C PRO A 35 19.62 58.39 -40.33
N GLY A 36 20.83 58.70 -40.79
CA GLY A 36 21.26 60.07 -41.11
C GLY A 36 20.52 60.67 -42.33
N PRO A 37 20.58 62.00 -42.48
CA PRO A 37 19.93 62.71 -43.58
C PRO A 37 20.61 62.38 -44.91
N VAL A 38 19.87 61.75 -45.82
CA VAL A 38 20.29 61.56 -47.21
C VAL A 38 20.19 62.92 -47.91
N ARG A 39 21.35 63.49 -48.19
CA ARG A 39 21.53 64.71 -48.99
C ARG A 39 21.21 64.38 -50.44
N ALA A 40 20.01 64.73 -50.90
CA ALA A 40 19.68 64.74 -52.31
C ALA A 40 20.31 65.97 -52.97
N SER A 41 21.25 65.74 -53.88
CA SER A 41 21.72 66.71 -54.85
C SER A 41 21.43 66.17 -56.25
N SER A 42 20.51 66.81 -56.96
CA SER A 42 20.65 67.09 -58.39
C SER A 42 19.44 67.89 -58.87
N SER A 43 19.70 69.17 -59.08
CA SER A 43 18.92 70.06 -59.92
C SER A 43 18.91 69.53 -61.36
N SER A 44 17.75 69.11 -61.83
CA SER A 44 17.44 68.96 -63.25
C SER A 44 16.18 69.79 -63.50
N GLU A 45 16.39 71.05 -63.86
CA GLU A 45 15.37 71.88 -64.50
C GLU A 45 15.03 71.23 -65.85
N SER A 46 13.91 70.52 -65.88
CA SER A 46 13.29 70.05 -67.11
C SER A 46 11.91 70.70 -67.22
N GLU A 47 11.78 71.55 -68.24
CA GLU A 47 10.59 72.23 -68.75
C GLU A 47 9.45 71.24 -69.05
N PHE A 48 8.69 70.85 -68.03
CA PHE A 48 7.40 70.18 -68.17
C PHE A 48 6.32 71.03 -67.50
N GLU A 49 6.10 72.21 -68.06
CA GLU A 49 5.09 73.15 -67.64
C GLU A 49 3.73 72.70 -68.22
N GLY A 50 2.79 72.31 -67.36
CA GLY A 50 1.36 72.30 -67.75
C GLY A 50 0.57 71.00 -67.60
N VAL A 51 1.06 69.97 -66.90
CA VAL A 51 0.19 68.91 -66.37
C VAL A 51 0.42 68.79 -64.87
N GLY A 52 -0.02 69.81 -64.14
CA GLY A 52 -0.09 69.76 -62.68
C GLY A 52 -1.10 68.69 -62.28
N GLY A 53 -0.60 67.49 -61.96
CA GLY A 53 -1.40 66.46 -61.34
C GLY A 53 -2.00 66.98 -60.04
N ASP A 54 -3.25 66.62 -59.78
CA ASP A 54 -3.97 67.04 -58.58
C ASP A 54 -3.18 66.68 -57.31
N GLU A 55 -2.78 67.70 -56.55
CA GLU A 55 -1.94 67.58 -55.35
C GLU A 55 -2.62 66.70 -54.28
N ALA A 56 -3.95 66.70 -54.25
CA ALA A 56 -4.74 65.83 -53.38
C ALA A 56 -4.57 64.35 -53.73
N VAL A 57 -4.39 64.02 -55.02
CA VAL A 57 -4.18 62.63 -55.47
C VAL A 57 -2.76 62.18 -55.14
N GLN A 58 -1.77 63.05 -55.29
CA GLN A 58 -0.38 62.73 -54.94
C GLN A 58 -0.22 62.49 -53.43
N THR A 59 -0.81 63.36 -52.60
CA THR A 59 -0.79 63.19 -51.13
C THR A 59 -1.51 61.93 -50.68
N ALA A 60 -2.65 61.58 -51.29
CA ALA A 60 -3.35 60.33 -51.00
C ALA A 60 -2.55 59.08 -51.41
N LEU A 61 -1.83 59.13 -52.54
CA LEU A 61 -0.94 58.05 -52.98
C LEU A 61 0.27 57.88 -52.05
N GLU A 62 0.86 58.98 -51.59
CA GLU A 62 1.94 58.95 -50.59
C GLU A 62 1.48 58.35 -49.27
N GLU A 63 0.29 58.72 -48.80
CA GLU A 63 -0.29 58.17 -47.58
C GLU A 63 -0.59 56.67 -47.73
N GLN A 64 -1.13 56.25 -48.87
CA GLN A 64 -1.38 54.83 -49.15
C GLN A 64 -0.08 54.02 -49.22
N LEU A 65 0.97 54.54 -49.85
CA LEU A 65 2.28 53.88 -49.90
C LEU A 65 2.93 53.80 -48.51
N ARG A 66 2.81 54.85 -47.68
CA ARG A 66 3.25 54.83 -46.28
C ARG A 66 2.48 53.80 -45.45
N LEU A 67 1.17 53.69 -45.66
CA LEU A 67 0.35 52.67 -44.99
C LEU A 67 0.74 51.25 -45.41
N GLN A 68 1.04 51.02 -46.70
CA GLN A 68 1.52 49.73 -47.16
C GLN A 68 2.88 49.37 -46.57
N LEU A 69 3.84 50.29 -46.61
CA LEU A 69 5.17 50.10 -46.01
C LEU A 69 5.08 49.85 -44.49
N THR A 70 4.28 50.62 -43.77
CA THR A 70 4.10 50.38 -42.32
C THR A 70 3.42 49.05 -42.04
N SER A 71 2.47 48.62 -42.87
CA SER A 71 1.84 47.30 -42.73
C SER A 71 2.82 46.15 -42.99
N GLU A 72 3.76 46.30 -43.94
CA GLU A 72 4.79 45.30 -44.21
C GLU A 72 5.81 45.24 -43.07
N VAL A 73 6.26 46.39 -42.57
CA VAL A 73 7.16 46.46 -41.41
C VAL A 73 6.53 45.83 -40.17
N ILE A 74 5.25 46.06 -39.90
CA ILE A 74 4.53 45.43 -38.79
C ILE A 74 4.39 43.92 -39.01
N LYS A 75 4.14 43.46 -40.24
CA LYS A 75 4.08 42.02 -40.54
C LYS A 75 5.43 41.33 -40.33
N GLU A 76 6.53 41.97 -40.71
CA GLU A 76 7.88 41.46 -40.46
C GLU A 76 8.20 41.44 -38.96
N SER A 77 7.88 42.50 -38.22
CA SER A 77 8.10 42.52 -36.77
C SER A 77 7.28 41.45 -36.04
N ILE A 78 6.03 41.24 -36.44
CA ILE A 78 5.19 40.17 -35.87
C ILE A 78 5.76 38.79 -36.20
N LYS A 79 6.27 38.57 -37.43
CA LYS A 79 6.89 37.29 -37.81
C LYS A 79 8.15 37.00 -36.99
N ASP A 80 8.98 38.02 -36.75
CA ASP A 80 10.20 37.87 -35.95
C ASP A 80 9.87 37.62 -34.47
N ASP A 81 8.88 38.31 -33.91
CA ASP A 81 8.38 38.06 -32.55
C ASP A 81 7.80 36.64 -32.43
N LEU A 82 7.07 36.16 -33.45
CA LEU A 82 6.51 34.80 -33.44
C LEU A 82 7.62 33.75 -33.48
N ARG A 83 8.68 33.97 -34.27
CA ARG A 83 9.84 33.09 -34.32
C ARG A 83 10.57 33.07 -32.98
N SER A 84 10.77 34.22 -32.35
CA SER A 84 11.38 34.32 -31.02
C SER A 84 10.56 33.53 -29.98
N LYS A 85 9.23 33.73 -29.95
CA LYS A 85 8.36 33.03 -29.01
C LYS A 85 8.31 31.52 -29.24
N VAL A 86 8.36 31.07 -30.50
CA VAL A 86 8.43 29.64 -30.82
C VAL A 86 9.73 29.03 -30.29
N GLU A 87 10.84 29.75 -30.39
CA GLU A 87 12.11 29.27 -29.85
C GLU A 87 12.12 29.27 -28.32
N ASP A 88 11.54 30.30 -27.68
CA ASP A 88 11.37 30.33 -26.22
C ASP A 88 10.49 29.16 -25.73
N ILE A 89 9.41 28.84 -26.44
CA ILE A 89 8.53 27.71 -26.10
C ILE A 89 9.26 26.37 -26.26
N LYS A 90 10.09 26.21 -27.29
CA LYS A 90 10.91 25.01 -27.44
C LYS A 90 11.91 24.87 -26.29
N GLN A 91 12.58 25.96 -25.94
CA GLN A 91 13.53 25.96 -24.83
C GLN A 91 12.85 25.59 -23.51
N ILE A 92 11.67 26.16 -23.24
CA ILE A 92 10.85 25.78 -22.07
C ILE A 92 10.44 24.30 -22.14
N GLY A 93 10.09 23.80 -23.33
CA GLY A 93 9.74 22.40 -23.52
C GLY A 93 10.91 21.45 -23.25
N GLU A 94 12.12 21.80 -23.70
CA GLU A 94 13.34 21.04 -23.44
C GLU A 94 13.73 21.07 -21.96
N GLU A 95 13.62 22.23 -21.29
CA GLU A 95 13.86 22.37 -19.86
C GLU A 95 12.85 21.56 -19.02
N LEU A 96 11.56 21.63 -19.36
CA LEU A 96 10.52 20.86 -18.70
C LEU A 96 10.72 19.36 -18.90
N HIS A 97 11.15 18.93 -20.09
CA HIS A 97 11.43 17.52 -20.34
C HIS A 97 12.63 17.02 -19.53
N ALA A 98 13.69 17.82 -19.42
CA ALA A 98 14.86 17.51 -18.60
C ALA A 98 14.50 17.43 -17.10
N GLU A 99 13.66 18.35 -16.60
CA GLU A 99 13.16 18.31 -15.23
C GLU A 99 12.29 17.07 -14.97
N LEU A 100 11.45 16.67 -15.94
CA LEU A 100 10.64 15.46 -15.85
C LEU A 100 11.51 14.20 -15.75
N ASP A 101 12.56 14.10 -16.59
CA ASP A 101 13.49 12.98 -16.59
C ASP A 101 14.29 12.90 -15.27
N GLU A 102 14.71 14.05 -14.73
CA GLU A 102 15.33 14.12 -13.41
C GLU A 102 14.36 13.68 -12.30
N GLY A 103 13.10 14.12 -12.36
CA GLY A 103 12.03 13.69 -11.46
C GLY A 103 11.83 12.18 -11.47
N TYR A 104 11.72 11.55 -12.65
CA TYR A 104 11.61 10.10 -12.79
C TYR A 104 12.83 9.36 -12.23
N ARG A 105 14.03 9.92 -12.41
CA ARG A 105 15.25 9.33 -11.87
C ARG A 105 15.28 9.36 -10.34
N ILE A 106 14.88 10.47 -9.74
CA ILE A 106 14.79 10.60 -8.27
C ILE A 106 13.73 9.64 -7.72
N GLU A 107 12.56 9.57 -8.35
CA GLU A 107 11.49 8.67 -7.92
C GLU A 107 11.91 7.20 -8.03
N ARG A 108 12.63 6.84 -9.11
CA ARG A 108 13.21 5.50 -9.25
C ARG A 108 14.20 5.19 -8.12
N PHE A 109 15.10 6.11 -7.78
CA PHE A 109 16.04 5.91 -6.66
C PHE A 109 15.31 5.78 -5.32
N ARG A 110 14.26 6.56 -5.10
CA ARG A 110 13.44 6.46 -3.89
C ARG A 110 12.77 5.09 -3.79
N ASN A 111 12.16 4.60 -4.88
CA ASN A 111 11.56 3.28 -4.93
C ASN A 111 12.60 2.17 -4.74
N GLU A 112 13.79 2.29 -5.33
CA GLU A 112 14.90 1.35 -5.12
C GLU A 112 15.37 1.34 -3.65
N LEU A 113 15.43 2.49 -2.98
CA LEU A 113 15.77 2.58 -1.55
C LEU A 113 14.67 1.99 -0.65
N GLU A 114 13.40 2.33 -0.89
CA GLU A 114 12.27 1.80 -0.12
C GLU A 114 12.16 0.27 -0.28
N THR A 115 12.38 -0.25 -1.49
CA THR A 115 12.41 -1.70 -1.74
C THR A 115 13.62 -2.38 -1.08
N GLN A 116 14.78 -1.72 -1.04
CA GLN A 116 15.95 -2.25 -0.35
C GLN A 116 15.78 -2.28 1.17
N GLU A 117 15.20 -1.24 1.76
CA GLU A 117 14.91 -1.17 3.20
C GLU A 117 13.89 -2.24 3.61
N THR A 118 12.80 -2.38 2.85
CA THR A 118 11.79 -3.41 3.10
C THR A 118 12.37 -4.82 2.96
N LEU A 119 13.26 -5.06 1.99
CA LEU A 119 13.97 -6.33 1.85
C LEU A 119 14.93 -6.60 3.02
N SER A 120 15.68 -5.61 3.49
CA SER A 120 16.54 -5.77 4.66
C SER A 120 15.75 -6.05 5.94
N THR A 121 14.59 -5.39 6.09
CA THR A 121 13.69 -5.61 7.22
C THR A 121 13.09 -7.01 7.16
N ALA A 122 12.71 -7.48 5.97
CA ALA A 122 12.22 -8.83 5.76
C ALA A 122 13.31 -9.87 6.11
N MET A 123 14.56 -9.68 5.66
CA MET A 123 15.67 -10.57 6.03
C MET A 123 15.93 -10.59 7.53
N SER A 124 15.86 -9.45 8.22
CA SER A 124 15.99 -9.40 9.68
C SER A 124 14.88 -10.20 10.38
N LYS A 125 13.64 -10.11 9.91
CA LYS A 125 12.52 -10.89 10.45
C LYS A 125 12.64 -12.38 10.16
N PHE A 126 13.22 -12.76 9.01
CA PHE A 126 13.51 -14.17 8.73
C PHE A 126 14.52 -14.74 9.71
N ASN A 127 15.60 -14.00 10.02
CA ASN A 127 16.57 -14.44 11.02
C ASN A 127 15.94 -14.56 12.42
N GLU A 128 15.07 -13.62 12.81
CA GLU A 128 14.34 -13.69 14.08
C GLU A 128 13.42 -14.91 14.16
N LEU A 129 12.74 -15.26 13.07
CA LEU A 129 11.92 -16.48 12.99
C LEU A 129 12.78 -17.75 13.01
N GLU A 130 13.96 -17.76 12.40
CA GLU A 130 14.89 -18.88 12.48
C GLU A 130 15.36 -19.10 13.93
N ASP A 131 15.66 -18.03 14.66
CA ASP A 131 16.02 -18.07 16.07
C ASP A 131 14.84 -18.56 16.94
N GLU A 132 13.61 -18.11 16.68
CA GLU A 132 12.40 -18.57 17.37
C GLU A 132 12.14 -20.06 17.12
N ILE A 133 12.32 -20.53 15.88
CA ILE A 133 12.20 -21.95 15.53
C ILE A 133 13.27 -22.77 16.25
N ALA A 134 14.50 -22.28 16.36
CA ALA A 134 15.56 -22.96 17.10
C ALA A 134 15.23 -23.04 18.59
N ALA A 135 14.72 -21.96 19.19
CA ALA A 135 14.28 -21.93 20.58
C ALA A 135 13.11 -22.90 20.84
N MET A 136 12.09 -22.90 19.97
CA MET A 136 10.97 -23.84 20.08
C MET A 136 11.41 -25.31 19.97
N LYS A 137 12.40 -25.61 19.11
CA LYS A 137 12.97 -26.95 19.01
C LYS A 137 13.67 -27.38 20.30
N GLN A 138 14.49 -26.51 20.88
CA GLN A 138 15.15 -26.78 22.16
C GLN A 138 14.14 -26.99 23.28
N GLN A 139 13.07 -26.19 23.32
CA GLN A 139 11.99 -26.35 24.29
C GLN A 139 11.28 -27.71 24.13
N LEU A 140 10.96 -28.12 22.90
CA LEU A 140 10.34 -29.42 22.64
C LEU A 140 11.25 -30.60 23.01
N GLU A 141 12.57 -30.45 22.88
CA GLU A 141 13.53 -31.46 23.33
C GLU A 141 13.57 -31.55 24.86
N ALA A 142 13.60 -30.41 25.56
CA ALA A 142 13.52 -30.37 27.02
C ALA A 142 12.21 -30.98 27.54
N ASP A 143 11.07 -30.63 26.94
CA ASP A 143 9.76 -31.19 27.31
C ASP A 143 9.71 -32.71 27.09
N ARG A 144 10.36 -33.22 26.04
CA ARG A 144 10.47 -34.67 25.79
C ARG A 144 11.31 -35.37 26.85
N GLU A 145 12.41 -34.77 27.27
CA GLU A 145 13.25 -35.32 28.34
C GLU A 145 12.52 -35.34 29.69
N ASP A 146 11.79 -34.28 30.00
CA ASP A 146 10.97 -34.17 31.22
C ASP A 146 9.83 -35.19 31.23
N LEU A 147 9.13 -35.37 30.11
CA LEU A 147 8.11 -36.42 29.96
C LEU A 147 8.71 -37.81 30.14
N ALA A 148 9.87 -38.09 29.53
CA ALA A 148 10.55 -39.37 29.70
C ALA A 148 10.99 -39.60 31.16
N ALA A 149 11.44 -38.56 31.86
CA ALA A 149 11.77 -38.64 33.29
C ALA A 149 10.53 -38.92 34.14
N TRP A 150 9.42 -38.25 33.86
CA TRP A 150 8.14 -38.45 34.53
C TRP A 150 7.58 -39.86 34.30
N GLU A 151 7.70 -40.41 33.09
CA GLU A 151 7.30 -41.78 32.77
C GLU A 151 8.10 -42.81 33.57
N ARG A 152 9.42 -42.64 33.69
CA ARG A 152 10.27 -43.51 34.53
C ARG A 152 9.90 -43.41 36.01
N ALA A 153 9.67 -42.19 36.51
CA ALA A 153 9.30 -41.96 37.90
C ALA A 153 7.93 -42.57 38.23
N SER A 154 6.94 -42.39 37.34
CA SER A 154 5.60 -42.94 37.48
C SER A 154 5.58 -44.47 37.37
N ALA A 155 6.37 -45.06 36.47
CA ALA A 155 6.55 -46.51 36.40
C ALA A 155 7.14 -47.07 37.71
N THR A 156 8.13 -46.37 38.29
CA THR A 156 8.74 -46.75 39.58
C THR A 156 7.76 -46.60 40.75
N ALA A 157 6.91 -45.57 40.75
CA ALA A 157 5.88 -45.40 41.76
C ALA A 157 4.80 -46.49 41.66
N ARG A 158 4.40 -46.85 40.43
CA ARG A 158 3.45 -47.96 40.19
C ARG A 158 4.01 -49.31 40.62
N SER A 159 5.28 -49.59 40.34
CA SER A 159 5.91 -50.86 40.78
C SER A 159 6.01 -50.95 42.30
N LYS A 160 6.30 -49.85 42.99
CA LYS A 160 6.23 -49.76 44.47
C LYS A 160 4.82 -49.97 44.99
N GLY A 161 3.80 -49.36 44.38
CA GLY A 161 2.41 -49.54 44.78
C GLY A 161 1.92 -50.99 44.62
N LEU A 162 2.29 -51.65 43.53
CA LEU A 162 2.00 -53.08 43.31
C LEU A 162 2.69 -53.96 44.35
N PHE A 163 3.94 -53.65 44.73
CA PHE A 163 4.65 -54.35 45.79
C PHE A 163 3.88 -54.33 47.11
N PHE A 164 3.35 -53.17 47.53
CA PHE A 164 2.53 -53.10 48.75
C PHE A 164 1.22 -53.87 48.62
N LYS A 165 0.60 -53.89 47.44
CA LYS A 165 -0.61 -54.68 47.21
C LYS A 165 -0.34 -56.19 47.37
N THR A 166 0.83 -56.67 46.96
CA THR A 166 1.26 -58.05 47.23
C THR A 166 1.56 -58.32 48.71
N LEU A 167 2.03 -57.34 49.48
CA LEU A 167 2.28 -57.52 50.93
C LEU A 167 1.01 -57.60 51.77
N TYR A 168 -0.06 -56.90 51.36
CA TYR A 168 -1.32 -56.84 52.12
C TYR A 168 -2.44 -57.66 51.49
N ALA A 169 -2.16 -58.49 50.48
CA ALA A 169 -3.15 -59.45 50.00
C ALA A 169 -3.45 -60.46 51.13
N PRO A 170 -4.67 -60.49 51.67
CA PRO A 170 -5.02 -61.45 52.72
C PRO A 170 -4.81 -62.86 52.19
N GLU A 171 -4.26 -63.77 53.01
CA GLU A 171 -3.87 -65.14 52.59
C GLU A 171 -4.98 -65.92 51.85
N ALA A 172 -6.26 -65.57 52.07
CA ALA A 172 -7.40 -66.12 51.37
C ALA A 172 -7.37 -65.89 49.84
N ASP A 173 -6.88 -64.74 49.37
CA ASP A 173 -6.82 -64.42 47.94
C ASP A 173 -5.54 -64.97 47.27
N ALA A 174 -4.46 -65.18 48.04
CA ALA A 174 -3.23 -65.79 47.55
C ALA A 174 -3.43 -67.26 47.11
N ALA A 175 -4.28 -68.00 47.82
CA ALA A 175 -4.68 -69.36 47.45
C ALA A 175 -5.55 -69.41 46.17
N ALA A 176 -6.42 -68.41 45.95
CA ALA A 176 -7.24 -68.31 44.75
C ALA A 176 -6.43 -67.90 43.50
N ALA A 177 -5.43 -67.02 43.65
CA ALA A 177 -4.55 -66.60 42.55
C ALA A 177 -3.61 -67.74 42.08
N ALA A 178 -3.10 -68.57 43.00
CA ALA A 178 -2.28 -69.73 42.66
C ALA A 178 -3.06 -70.80 41.87
N ALA A 179 -4.36 -70.97 42.17
CA ALA A 179 -5.24 -71.89 41.44
C ALA A 179 -5.55 -71.43 40.00
N GLN A 180 -5.46 -70.13 39.70
CA GLN A 180 -5.72 -69.59 38.36
C GLN A 180 -4.51 -69.68 37.42
N GLN A 181 -3.28 -69.59 37.95
CA GLN A 181 -2.05 -69.73 37.14
C GLN A 181 -1.81 -71.16 36.62
N GLN A 182 -2.30 -72.20 37.30
CA GLN A 182 -2.19 -73.59 36.82
C GLN A 182 -3.23 -73.97 35.75
N ARG A 183 -4.27 -73.15 35.51
CA ARG A 183 -5.34 -73.46 34.53
C ARG A 183 -5.17 -72.77 33.16
N GLY A 184 -4.17 -71.92 32.98
CA GLY A 184 -3.99 -71.07 31.78
C GLY A 184 -2.83 -71.45 30.85
N GLY A 185 -2.27 -72.66 30.96
CA GLY A 185 -1.23 -73.15 30.07
C GLY A 185 -1.79 -73.57 28.71
N GLY A 186 -1.96 -72.62 27.78
CA GLY A 186 -2.25 -72.93 26.39
C GLY A 186 -2.88 -71.77 25.62
N GLY A 187 -2.09 -71.10 24.78
CA GLY A 187 -2.64 -70.16 23.79
C GLY A 187 -1.75 -68.97 23.47
N SER A 188 -0.59 -69.23 22.86
CA SER A 188 0.13 -68.25 22.06
C SER A 188 -0.76 -67.74 20.93
N GLY A 189 -1.11 -66.46 20.97
CA GLY A 189 -1.87 -65.79 19.91
C GLY A 189 -1.56 -64.31 19.92
N ALA A 190 -0.60 -63.92 19.08
CA ALA A 190 -0.29 -62.53 18.79
C ALA A 190 -1.56 -61.75 18.42
N ARG A 191 -1.87 -60.70 19.19
CA ARG A 191 -2.73 -59.61 18.74
C ARG A 191 -2.02 -58.30 19.01
N GLN A 192 -1.59 -57.69 17.90
CA GLN A 192 -1.18 -56.30 17.80
C GLN A 192 -2.23 -55.39 18.44
N PRO A 193 -1.85 -54.30 19.13
CA PRO A 193 -2.74 -53.20 19.42
C PRO A 193 -2.81 -52.32 18.17
N GLU A 194 -3.56 -52.76 17.15
CA GLU A 194 -3.91 -51.93 16.00
C GLU A 194 -5.13 -51.07 16.36
N GLY A 195 -4.95 -49.76 16.33
CA GLY A 195 -5.99 -48.80 15.95
C GLY A 195 -7.22 -48.67 16.86
N ALA A 196 -7.06 -48.06 18.03
CA ALA A 196 -8.17 -47.41 18.74
C ALA A 196 -8.54 -46.04 18.10
N ALA A 197 -8.66 -46.00 16.77
CA ALA A 197 -9.04 -44.82 15.98
C ALA A 197 -10.13 -45.24 14.98
N GLY A 198 -11.36 -45.39 15.44
CA GLY A 198 -12.44 -45.84 14.55
C GLY A 198 -13.80 -46.10 15.17
N ARG A 199 -14.15 -45.44 16.27
CA ARG A 199 -15.49 -45.55 16.84
C ARG A 199 -15.98 -44.24 17.44
N PHE A 200 -15.94 -43.18 16.63
CA PHE A 200 -16.54 -41.87 16.92
C PHE A 200 -17.37 -41.34 15.76
N ALA A 201 -17.98 -42.24 14.98
CA ALA A 201 -18.96 -41.89 13.95
C ALA A 201 -20.29 -42.56 14.30
N GLY A 202 -21.25 -41.75 14.78
CA GLY A 202 -22.66 -42.16 14.76
C GLY A 202 -23.35 -42.36 16.10
N GLN A 203 -23.25 -41.40 17.05
CA GLN A 203 -24.30 -41.17 18.05
C GLN A 203 -24.10 -39.85 18.80
N VAL A 204 -24.21 -38.72 18.09
CA VAL A 204 -24.41 -37.40 18.72
C VAL A 204 -25.65 -36.78 18.09
N ARG A 205 -26.82 -37.30 18.46
CA ARG A 205 -28.12 -36.70 18.12
C ARG A 205 -29.08 -36.65 19.32
N GLY A 206 -28.56 -36.74 20.54
CA GLY A 206 -29.33 -36.59 21.76
C GLY A 206 -28.53 -35.79 22.76
N SER A 207 -29.15 -34.75 23.32
CA SER A 207 -28.61 -33.78 24.30
C SER A 207 -27.36 -33.01 23.85
N LEU A 208 -27.55 -32.02 22.98
CA LEU A 208 -26.69 -30.83 23.03
C LEU A 208 -27.03 -30.11 24.33
N ASP A 209 -26.11 -30.14 25.29
CA ASP A 209 -26.12 -29.16 26.38
C ASP A 209 -26.20 -27.76 25.77
N PRO A 210 -27.14 -26.90 26.21
CA PRO A 210 -27.28 -25.54 25.68
C PRO A 210 -25.97 -24.75 25.85
N GLU A 211 -25.20 -25.05 26.89
CA GLU A 211 -23.90 -24.46 27.17
C GLU A 211 -22.82 -24.85 26.15
N ALA A 212 -22.81 -26.11 25.68
CA ALA A 212 -21.89 -26.56 24.64
C ALA A 212 -22.23 -25.97 23.27
N ALA A 213 -23.52 -25.75 22.99
CA ALA A 213 -23.97 -25.08 21.77
C ALA A 213 -23.60 -23.58 21.77
N GLU A 214 -23.66 -22.91 22.91
CA GLU A 214 -23.22 -21.51 23.07
C GLU A 214 -21.69 -21.39 22.98
N ALA A 215 -20.94 -22.31 23.59
CA ALA A 215 -19.48 -22.36 23.47
C ALA A 215 -19.03 -22.59 22.01
N ALA A 216 -19.72 -23.46 21.27
CA ALA A 216 -19.46 -23.68 19.84
C ALA A 216 -19.79 -22.44 18.99
N ARG A 217 -20.85 -21.70 19.33
CA ARG A 217 -21.18 -20.43 18.65
C ARG A 217 -20.16 -19.33 18.95
N LEU A 218 -19.70 -19.22 20.20
CA LEU A 218 -18.63 -18.29 20.58
C LEU A 218 -17.30 -18.65 19.91
N ALA A 219 -16.95 -19.93 19.82
CA ALA A 219 -15.77 -20.39 19.10
C ALA A 219 -15.88 -20.13 17.60
N ALA A 220 -17.05 -20.38 16.98
CA ALA A 220 -17.29 -20.08 15.57
C ALA A 220 -17.25 -18.57 15.27
N ALA A 221 -17.76 -17.72 16.17
CA ALA A 221 -17.63 -16.28 16.07
C ALA A 221 -16.16 -15.82 16.17
N LYS A 222 -15.35 -16.49 17.00
CA LYS A 222 -13.90 -16.23 17.16
C LYS A 222 -13.07 -16.64 15.94
N VAL A 223 -13.55 -17.59 15.13
CA VAL A 223 -12.89 -18.04 13.89
C VAL A 223 -13.35 -17.22 12.67
N ARG A 224 -14.55 -16.64 12.70
CA ARG A 224 -15.02 -15.73 11.63
C ARG A 224 -14.30 -14.39 11.59
N THR A 225 -13.94 -13.84 12.75
CA THR A 225 -13.29 -12.54 12.87
C THR A 225 -11.87 -12.44 12.26
N PRO A 226 -10.98 -13.45 12.33
CA PRO A 226 -9.71 -13.40 11.61
C PRO A 226 -9.89 -13.56 10.09
N ALA A 227 -10.85 -14.37 9.64
CA ALA A 227 -11.13 -14.54 8.21
C ALA A 227 -11.68 -13.25 7.56
N GLU A 228 -12.54 -12.50 8.26
CA GLU A 228 -13.04 -11.20 7.76
C GLU A 228 -11.93 -10.14 7.69
N ARG A 229 -10.94 -10.18 8.59
CA ARG A 229 -9.77 -9.27 8.56
C ARG A 229 -8.81 -9.58 7.41
N GLU A 230 -8.61 -10.84 7.04
CA GLU A 230 -7.76 -11.20 5.90
C GLU A 230 -8.46 -10.98 4.55
N VAL A 231 -9.79 -11.06 4.50
CA VAL A 231 -10.58 -10.77 3.30
C VAL A 231 -10.59 -9.26 2.97
N GLY A 232 -10.39 -8.40 3.96
CA GLY A 232 -10.28 -6.93 3.79
C GLY A 232 -8.89 -6.41 3.39
N SER A 233 -7.98 -7.26 2.91
CA SER A 233 -6.65 -6.82 2.48
C SER A 233 -6.74 -5.84 1.29
N PRO A 234 -6.21 -4.61 1.39
CA PRO A 234 -6.27 -3.62 0.31
C PRO A 234 -5.59 -4.10 -0.98
N LEU A 235 -4.61 -5.00 -0.87
CA LEU A 235 -3.94 -5.61 -2.01
C LEU A 235 -4.87 -6.53 -2.81
N ARG A 236 -5.75 -7.28 -2.13
CA ARG A 236 -6.72 -8.16 -2.79
C ARG A 236 -7.78 -7.35 -3.52
N LEU A 237 -8.20 -6.24 -2.93
CA LEU A 237 -9.15 -5.29 -3.53
C LEU A 237 -8.55 -4.64 -4.79
N TRP A 238 -7.26 -4.28 -4.74
CA TRP A 238 -6.52 -3.78 -5.90
C TRP A 238 -6.37 -4.84 -7.00
N LEU A 239 -6.07 -6.10 -6.63
CA LEU A 239 -5.99 -7.22 -7.57
C LEU A 239 -7.33 -7.49 -8.24
N PHE A 240 -8.44 -7.48 -7.50
CA PHE A 240 -9.78 -7.64 -8.06
C PHE A 240 -10.16 -6.48 -8.97
N ALA A 241 -9.86 -5.24 -8.59
CA ALA A 241 -10.09 -4.07 -9.43
C ALA A 241 -9.27 -4.13 -10.73
N TYR A 242 -8.01 -4.57 -10.65
CA TYR A 242 -7.15 -4.79 -11.82
C TYR A 242 -7.73 -5.86 -12.75
N MET A 243 -8.09 -7.04 -12.21
CA MET A 243 -8.69 -8.11 -13.00
C MET A 243 -10.01 -7.70 -13.64
N ALA A 244 -10.85 -6.94 -12.92
CA ALA A 244 -12.09 -6.37 -13.45
C ALA A 244 -11.81 -5.37 -14.59
N GLY A 245 -10.77 -4.53 -14.45
CA GLY A 245 -10.33 -3.60 -15.48
C GLY A 245 -9.83 -4.31 -16.75
N VAL A 246 -9.03 -5.37 -16.58
CA VAL A 246 -8.55 -6.21 -17.71
C VAL A 246 -9.73 -6.87 -18.42
N LEU A 247 -10.69 -7.43 -17.69
CA LEU A 247 -11.92 -8.00 -18.26
C LEU A 247 -12.73 -6.95 -19.03
N ALA A 248 -12.91 -5.75 -18.48
CA ALA A 248 -13.61 -4.66 -19.17
C ALA A 248 -12.90 -4.25 -20.46
N LEU A 249 -11.57 -4.26 -20.47
CA LEU A 249 -10.77 -3.93 -21.66
C LEU A 249 -10.88 -5.01 -22.74
N VAL A 250 -10.89 -6.29 -22.36
CA VAL A 250 -11.13 -7.41 -23.30
C VAL A 250 -12.52 -7.30 -23.93
N VAL A 251 -13.57 -7.07 -23.12
CA VAL A 251 -14.93 -6.85 -23.64
C VAL A 251 -15.00 -5.63 -24.56
N GLY A 252 -14.29 -4.55 -24.23
CA GLY A 252 -14.19 -3.36 -25.08
C GLY A 252 -13.52 -3.63 -26.43
N GLN A 253 -12.48 -4.49 -26.44
CA GLN A 253 -11.84 -4.94 -27.68
C GLN A 253 -12.76 -5.84 -28.50
N ASP A 254 -13.44 -6.79 -27.86
CA ASP A 254 -14.39 -7.69 -28.52
C ASP A 254 -15.55 -6.93 -29.17
N LEU A 255 -16.07 -5.88 -28.51
CA LEU A 255 -17.08 -4.97 -29.09
C LEU A 255 -16.59 -4.21 -30.32
N MET A 256 -15.28 -3.95 -30.43
CA MET A 256 -14.68 -3.25 -31.57
C MET A 256 -14.37 -4.20 -32.73
N THR A 257 -14.13 -5.49 -32.45
CA THR A 257 -13.91 -6.52 -33.48
C THR A 257 -15.23 -7.18 -33.87
N ALA A 258 -15.65 -7.05 -35.12
CA ALA A 258 -17.00 -7.33 -35.61
C ALA A 258 -17.48 -8.81 -35.63
N GLN A 259 -17.14 -9.64 -34.62
CA GLN A 259 -17.69 -10.99 -34.43
C GLN A 259 -18.47 -11.07 -33.11
N PRO A 260 -19.75 -10.68 -33.11
CA PRO A 260 -20.55 -10.65 -31.88
C PRO A 260 -20.96 -12.06 -31.47
N SER A 261 -20.23 -12.66 -30.53
CA SER A 261 -20.73 -13.82 -29.79
C SER A 261 -21.58 -13.31 -28.63
N VAL A 262 -22.84 -12.98 -28.94
CA VAL A 262 -23.81 -12.32 -28.03
C VAL A 262 -23.91 -13.00 -26.65
N GLY A 263 -23.66 -14.31 -26.58
CA GLY A 263 -23.67 -15.07 -25.32
C GLY A 263 -22.48 -14.80 -24.39
N HIS A 264 -21.27 -14.62 -24.91
CA HIS A 264 -20.09 -14.37 -24.05
C HIS A 264 -20.08 -12.93 -23.55
N ASP A 265 -20.44 -11.97 -24.39
CA ASP A 265 -20.50 -10.56 -24.01
C ASP A 265 -21.50 -10.31 -22.87
N ALA A 266 -22.65 -10.98 -22.91
CA ALA A 266 -23.64 -10.92 -21.83
C ALA A 266 -23.11 -11.53 -20.53
N LEU A 267 -22.37 -12.65 -20.61
CA LEU A 267 -21.82 -13.33 -19.43
C LEU A 267 -20.70 -12.50 -18.80
N TYR A 268 -19.81 -11.91 -19.60
CA TYR A 268 -18.79 -10.98 -19.12
C TYR A 268 -19.38 -9.69 -18.55
N GLY A 269 -20.44 -9.16 -19.17
CA GLY A 269 -21.18 -8.00 -18.66
C GLY A 269 -21.76 -8.27 -17.26
N VAL A 270 -22.39 -9.42 -17.05
CA VAL A 270 -22.91 -9.83 -15.73
C VAL A 270 -21.78 -10.02 -14.73
N LEU A 271 -20.68 -10.67 -15.11
CA LEU A 271 -19.53 -10.89 -14.24
C LEU A 271 -18.91 -9.56 -13.79
N ALA A 272 -18.75 -8.61 -14.72
CA ALA A 272 -18.25 -7.27 -14.43
C ALA A 272 -19.18 -6.50 -13.49
N LEU A 273 -20.50 -6.64 -13.66
CA LEU A 273 -21.51 -6.04 -12.77
C LEU A 273 -21.43 -6.61 -11.35
N VAL A 274 -21.31 -7.93 -11.20
CA VAL A 274 -21.17 -8.59 -9.90
C VAL A 274 -19.87 -8.19 -9.21
N LEU A 275 -18.75 -8.17 -9.93
CA LEU A 275 -17.46 -7.71 -9.42
C LEU A 275 -17.50 -6.23 -9.01
N GLY A 276 -18.09 -5.38 -9.85
CA GLY A 276 -18.26 -3.96 -9.57
C GLY A 276 -19.15 -3.70 -8.34
N PHE A 277 -20.25 -4.45 -8.20
CA PHE A 277 -21.11 -4.37 -7.03
C PHE A 277 -20.39 -4.81 -5.75
N ASN A 278 -19.59 -5.87 -5.82
CA ASN A 278 -18.82 -6.32 -4.67
C ASN A 278 -17.74 -5.30 -4.25
N ALA A 279 -17.00 -4.76 -5.22
CA ALA A 279 -16.00 -3.70 -4.97
C ALA A 279 -16.63 -2.43 -4.39
N TRP A 280 -17.84 -2.05 -4.85
CA TRP A 280 -18.59 -0.93 -4.28
C TRP A 280 -18.98 -1.20 -2.83
N ASN A 281 -19.44 -2.40 -2.53
CA ASN A 281 -19.84 -2.78 -1.18
C ASN A 281 -18.65 -2.78 -0.20
N GLU A 282 -17.49 -3.31 -0.62
CA GLU A 282 -16.25 -3.26 0.16
C GLU A 282 -15.77 -1.83 0.39
N ARG A 283 -15.88 -0.95 -0.61
CA ARG A 283 -15.55 0.48 -0.46
C ARG A 283 -16.43 1.18 0.58
N GLN A 284 -17.72 0.85 0.65
CA GLN A 284 -18.62 1.39 1.67
C GLN A 284 -18.23 0.91 3.08
N VAL A 285 -17.85 -0.36 3.21
CA VAL A 285 -17.37 -0.91 4.50
C VAL A 285 -16.08 -0.22 4.96
N LEU A 286 -15.13 0.03 4.05
CA LEU A 286 -13.89 0.74 4.37
C LEU A 286 -14.14 2.20 4.77
N LEU A 287 -15.08 2.89 4.10
CA LEU A 287 -15.44 4.26 4.46
C LEU A 287 -16.06 4.34 5.86
N ILE A 288 -16.91 3.38 6.22
CA ILE A 288 -17.49 3.29 7.56
C ILE A 288 -16.41 2.94 8.58
N GLY A 289 -15.53 1.98 8.28
CA GLY A 289 -14.41 1.60 9.16
C GLY A 289 -13.46 2.77 9.46
N HIS A 290 -13.05 3.53 8.44
CA HIS A 290 -12.13 4.64 8.61
C HIS A 290 -12.73 5.79 9.44
N SER A 291 -14.04 6.02 9.34
CA SER A 291 -14.73 7.00 10.19
C SER A 291 -14.66 6.61 11.68
N SER A 292 -14.74 5.32 12.00
CA SER A 292 -14.66 4.83 13.38
C SER A 292 -13.25 4.94 13.98
N GLU A 293 -12.20 4.66 13.19
CA GLU A 293 -10.81 4.80 13.65
C GLU A 293 -10.44 6.27 13.92
N VAL A 294 -10.88 7.18 13.05
CA VAL A 294 -10.66 8.62 13.23
C VAL A 294 -11.39 9.14 14.49
N GLU A 295 -12.57 8.61 14.79
CA GLU A 295 -13.28 8.93 16.04
C GLU A 295 -12.56 8.37 17.27
N GLU A 296 -12.06 7.14 17.23
CA GLU A 296 -11.26 6.56 18.31
C GLU A 296 -9.98 7.36 18.56
N GLU A 297 -9.27 7.77 17.51
CA GLU A 297 -8.07 8.62 17.66
C GLU A 297 -8.41 9.97 18.29
N ARG A 298 -9.51 10.61 17.88
CA ARG A 298 -9.98 11.86 18.48
C ARG A 298 -10.31 11.67 19.96
N GLN A 299 -10.96 10.58 20.34
CA GLN A 299 -11.24 10.26 21.75
C GLN A 299 -9.95 10.00 22.54
N ARG A 300 -8.98 9.28 21.97
CA ARG A 300 -7.67 9.03 22.62
C ARG A 300 -6.91 10.34 22.85
N ARG A 301 -6.88 11.23 21.86
CA ARG A 301 -6.25 12.56 21.99
C ARG A 301 -6.94 13.41 23.06
N GLN A 302 -8.28 13.40 23.12
CA GLN A 302 -9.02 14.11 24.15
C GLN A 302 -8.72 13.57 25.56
N ARG A 303 -8.66 12.24 25.74
CA ARG A 303 -8.30 11.63 27.02
C ARG A 303 -6.87 11.97 27.44
N GLN A 304 -5.92 11.96 26.49
CA GLN A 304 -4.54 12.37 26.77
C GLN A 304 -4.45 13.84 27.20
N GLN A 305 -5.20 14.74 26.55
CA GLN A 305 -5.25 16.15 26.95
C GLN A 305 -5.84 16.33 28.36
N GLN A 306 -6.91 15.62 28.70
CA GLN A 306 -7.50 15.66 30.04
C GLN A 306 -6.52 15.14 31.11
N GLN A 307 -5.78 14.06 30.82
CA GLN A 307 -4.77 13.55 31.73
C GLN A 307 -3.62 14.55 31.94
N GLN A 308 -3.17 15.24 30.89
CA GLN A 308 -2.13 16.27 31.01
C GLN A 308 -2.61 17.46 31.86
N GLN A 309 -3.86 17.90 31.69
CA GLN A 309 -4.43 18.97 32.51
C GLN A 309 -4.54 18.58 33.99
N GLN A 310 -4.94 17.34 34.28
CA GLN A 310 -4.99 16.84 35.66
C GLN A 310 -3.59 16.77 36.29
N GLN A 311 -2.57 16.37 35.54
CA GLN A 311 -1.19 16.36 36.05
C GLN A 311 -0.66 17.77 36.33
N GLN A 312 -0.99 18.76 35.49
CA GLN A 312 -0.62 20.16 35.74
C GLN A 312 -1.29 20.70 37.01
N GLN A 313 -2.59 20.43 37.21
CA GLN A 313 -3.31 20.85 38.43
C GLN A 313 -2.79 20.19 39.71
N GLN A 314 -2.20 18.99 39.61
CA GLN A 314 -1.56 18.33 40.74
C GLN A 314 -0.17 18.90 41.06
N GLN A 315 0.53 19.48 40.08
CA GLN A 315 1.83 20.14 40.30
C GLN A 315 1.70 21.56 40.85
N GLU A 316 0.56 22.22 40.62
CA GLU A 316 0.28 23.56 41.18
C GLU A 316 -0.23 23.55 42.63
N LYS A 317 -0.54 22.37 43.20
CA LYS A 317 -0.98 22.21 44.60
C LYS A 317 0.18 21.79 45.49
#